data_AF-A0A447UQ99-F1
#
_entry.id   AF-A0A447UQ99-F1
#
_cell.length_a   1.000
_cell.length_b   1.000
_cell.length_c   1.000
_cell.angle_alpha   90.00
_cell.angle_beta   90.00
_cell.angle_gamma   90.00
#
_symmetry.space_group_name_H-M   'P 1'
#
loop_
_entity.id
_entity.type
_entity.pdbx_description
1 polymer ?
#
loop_
_entity_poly.entity_id
_entity_poly.type
_entity_poly.pdbx_seq_one_letter_code
_entity_poly.pdbx_strand_id
1 'polypeptide(L)'
;MPYIRQLCWVSLLCLSGSAVAANVRLQVEGLSGELEKNVRAQLSTIQSDEVTPDRRFRARVDDAIREGLKALGYYEPTIDFELRPPPEKGRQVLLAKVTPGEPVRIGGTEVILRGGARTDRDYLDLLKTRPAIGTVLNHGDYDGFKKSLTSVALRKGYFDSEFNKSQLGVSLDRHQAFWDIDYNSGERYRFGQVTFEGSQIRDEYLQNLIPFKEGDYYQSKDLAELNRRLSATGWFNSVVVAPEFDKARETKVLPLHGVMSPRTENTIETGVGYSTDVGPRVKATWKKPWMNSYGHSLTTSASISAPEQQVDFSYKMPLLKNPLEQYYLVQGGIKRTDLNDTEADSSTLAVSRYWDLSSGWQRAINLRWSLDHFTQGNVTNTTMLLYPGVMISRTRSRGGLMPTWGDSQRYSIDYSNTAWGSDVDFSVFQAQNVWIRSLYDRHRFVMRGNLGWIETGDFDKVPPDLRFFAGGDRSIRGYKYKSISPEDSDGNLKGASKLVTGSLEYQYNVTGKMVGGDVRRQRRSRQRYP
;
A
#
# COMPACT_ATOMS: atom_id res chain seq x y z
N MET A 1 -22.82 -77.57 11.19
CA MET A 1 -23.55 -77.18 12.41
C MET A 1 -22.58 -76.47 13.33
N PRO A 2 -22.63 -75.12 13.39
CA PRO A 2 -22.90 -74.49 14.68
C PRO A 2 -23.67 -73.13 14.64
N TYR A 3 -24.49 -72.92 15.69
CA TYR A 3 -24.61 -71.72 16.54
C TYR A 3 -25.15 -70.37 16.00
N ILE A 4 -26.38 -70.06 16.44
CA ILE A 4 -26.77 -68.92 17.29
C ILE A 4 -25.97 -67.61 17.10
N ARG A 5 -26.60 -66.64 16.42
CA ARG A 5 -26.74 -65.22 16.83
C ARG A 5 -27.34 -64.43 15.66
N GLN A 6 -28.64 -64.11 15.72
CA GLN A 6 -29.24 -62.91 15.11
C GLN A 6 -30.74 -62.81 15.49
N LEU A 7 -31.01 -62.83 16.80
CA LEU A 7 -32.13 -62.05 17.33
C LEU A 7 -31.64 -60.60 17.46
N CYS A 8 -32.39 -59.62 16.95
CA CYS A 8 -32.56 -58.26 17.52
C CYS A 8 -33.10 -57.17 16.56
N TRP A 9 -33.62 -57.48 15.37
CA TRP A 9 -33.80 -56.43 14.33
C TRP A 9 -35.21 -56.19 13.78
N VAL A 10 -36.29 -56.27 14.58
CA VAL A 10 -37.64 -55.86 14.06
C VAL A 10 -38.50 -55.01 15.00
N SER A 11 -38.13 -54.75 16.26
CA SER A 11 -38.94 -53.89 17.16
C SER A 11 -38.40 -52.47 17.36
N LEU A 12 -37.68 -51.91 16.38
CA LEU A 12 -37.04 -50.59 16.49
C LEU A 12 -37.43 -49.62 15.36
N LEU A 13 -38.72 -49.49 15.07
CA LEU A 13 -39.27 -48.46 14.18
C LEU A 13 -40.67 -48.07 14.67
N CYS A 14 -40.74 -47.11 15.60
CA CYS A 14 -41.81 -46.10 15.75
C CYS A 14 -41.66 -45.28 17.05
N LEU A 15 -40.46 -44.79 17.34
CA LEU A 15 -40.23 -43.66 18.26
C LEU A 15 -39.07 -42.82 17.71
N SER A 16 -39.19 -42.39 16.46
CA SER A 16 -38.45 -41.23 15.97
C SER A 16 -39.07 -39.98 16.59
N GLY A 17 -38.84 -39.81 17.90
CA GLY A 17 -38.99 -38.51 18.53
C GLY A 17 -38.08 -37.56 17.78
N SER A 18 -38.67 -36.66 17.01
CA SER A 18 -37.96 -35.50 16.51
C SER A 18 -37.44 -34.75 17.73
N ALA A 19 -36.19 -35.02 18.12
CA ALA A 19 -35.45 -34.15 19.01
C ALA A 19 -35.23 -32.88 18.21
N VAL A 20 -36.23 -32.00 18.22
CA VAL A 20 -36.08 -30.61 17.86
C VAL A 20 -35.10 -30.08 18.91
N ALA A 21 -33.81 -30.05 18.58
CA ALA A 21 -32.84 -29.31 19.36
C ALA A 21 -33.32 -27.85 19.34
N ALA A 22 -34.08 -27.49 20.36
CA ALA A 22 -34.70 -26.19 20.47
C ALA A 22 -33.59 -25.21 20.84
N ASN A 23 -32.86 -24.71 19.85
CA ASN A 23 -31.84 -23.68 20.06
C ASN A 23 -32.51 -22.49 20.75
N VAL A 24 -32.22 -22.25 22.03
CA VAL A 24 -32.80 -21.14 22.79
C VAL A 24 -32.20 -19.83 22.27
N ARG A 25 -33.04 -18.81 22.06
CA ARG A 25 -32.57 -17.46 21.71
C ARG A 25 -32.29 -16.70 23.00
N LEU A 26 -31.06 -16.20 23.15
CA LEU A 26 -30.70 -15.32 24.26
C LEU A 26 -31.10 -13.88 23.96
N GLN A 27 -31.72 -13.22 24.93
CA GLN A 27 -32.05 -11.79 24.88
C GLN A 27 -31.63 -11.13 26.18
N VAL A 28 -31.03 -9.94 26.10
CA VAL A 28 -30.62 -9.14 27.25
C VAL A 28 -31.49 -7.88 27.30
N GLU A 29 -31.95 -7.53 28.49
CA GLU A 29 -32.77 -6.35 28.77
C GLU A 29 -32.20 -5.60 29.99
N GLY A 30 -32.34 -4.27 30.03
CA GLY A 30 -31.84 -3.45 31.14
C GLY A 30 -30.44 -2.83 30.94
N LEU A 31 -29.83 -3.05 29.76
CA LEU A 31 -28.57 -2.42 29.35
C LEU A 31 -28.80 -1.49 28.16
N SER A 32 -28.01 -0.43 28.05
CA SER A 32 -28.02 0.50 26.91
C SER A 32 -26.60 0.94 26.53
N GLY A 33 -26.40 1.35 25.28
CA GLY A 33 -25.14 1.95 24.82
C GLY A 33 -23.97 0.96 24.85
N GLU A 34 -22.83 1.37 25.42
CA GLU A 34 -21.61 0.54 25.45
C GLU A 34 -21.74 -0.73 26.29
N LEU A 35 -22.51 -0.68 27.39
CA LEU A 35 -22.75 -1.86 28.24
C LEU A 35 -23.43 -2.98 27.47
N GLU A 36 -24.48 -2.64 26.72
CA GLU A 36 -25.22 -3.59 25.89
C GLU A 36 -24.32 -4.16 24.79
N LYS A 37 -23.52 -3.30 24.13
CA LYS A 37 -22.60 -3.70 23.07
C LYS A 37 -21.53 -4.67 23.59
N ASN A 38 -20.91 -4.38 24.73
CA ASN A 38 -19.85 -5.21 25.30
C ASN A 38 -20.39 -6.57 25.78
N VAL A 39 -21.52 -6.56 26.49
CA VAL A 39 -22.19 -7.80 26.93
C VAL A 39 -22.61 -8.64 25.73
N ARG A 40 -23.17 -8.04 24.67
CA ARG A 40 -23.54 -8.76 23.44
C ARG A 40 -22.32 -9.39 22.76
N ALA A 41 -21.19 -8.68 22.71
CA ALA A 41 -19.95 -9.23 22.17
C ALA A 41 -19.48 -10.45 22.99
N GLN A 42 -19.49 -10.36 24.32
CA GLN A 42 -19.11 -11.47 25.19
C GLN A 42 -20.04 -12.68 25.03
N LEU A 43 -21.34 -12.44 24.94
CA LEU A 43 -22.33 -13.50 24.73
C LEU A 43 -22.23 -14.18 23.37
N SER A 44 -21.74 -13.48 22.33
CA SER A 44 -21.54 -14.05 20.99
C SER A 44 -20.42 -15.11 20.92
N THR A 45 -19.58 -15.20 21.97
CA THR A 45 -18.53 -16.22 22.09
C THR A 45 -19.07 -17.59 22.51
N ILE A 46 -20.28 -17.65 23.07
CA ILE A 46 -20.95 -18.89 23.46
C ILE A 46 -21.56 -19.51 22.19
N GLN A 47 -21.12 -20.70 21.79
CA GLN A 47 -21.60 -21.35 20.57
C GLN A 47 -23.10 -21.67 20.64
N SER A 48 -23.80 -21.42 19.53
CA SER A 48 -25.25 -21.58 19.37
C SER A 48 -25.77 -23.03 19.39
N ASP A 49 -24.85 -23.98 19.50
CA ASP A 49 -25.12 -25.40 19.24
C ASP A 49 -25.22 -26.20 20.56
N GLU A 50 -24.83 -25.60 21.69
CA GLU A 50 -24.93 -26.17 23.05
C GLU A 50 -26.13 -25.61 23.84
N VAL A 51 -27.17 -25.14 23.16
CA VAL A 51 -28.23 -24.38 23.82
C VAL A 51 -29.32 -25.32 24.35
N THR A 52 -28.96 -26.10 25.36
CA THR A 52 -29.97 -26.68 26.27
C THR A 52 -30.25 -25.67 27.39
N PRO A 53 -31.51 -25.41 27.78
CA PRO A 53 -31.86 -24.49 28.85
C PRO A 53 -31.56 -25.08 30.25
N ASP A 54 -30.40 -25.73 30.40
CA ASP A 54 -29.95 -26.33 31.65
C ASP A 54 -29.33 -25.27 32.58
N ARG A 55 -29.16 -25.62 33.86
CA ARG A 55 -28.57 -24.71 34.85
C ARG A 55 -27.14 -24.31 34.49
N ARG A 56 -26.40 -25.16 33.79
CA ARG A 56 -25.00 -24.93 33.41
C ARG A 56 -24.90 -23.86 32.33
N PHE A 57 -25.78 -23.89 31.34
CA PHE A 57 -25.84 -22.84 30.31
C PHE A 57 -26.16 -21.47 30.92
N ARG A 58 -27.12 -21.40 31.85
CA ARG A 58 -27.44 -20.14 32.54
C ARG A 58 -26.25 -19.60 33.35
N ALA A 59 -25.51 -20.47 34.03
CA ALA A 59 -24.30 -20.07 34.76
C ALA A 59 -23.24 -19.46 33.82
N ARG A 60 -22.99 -20.07 32.65
CA ARG A 60 -22.06 -19.51 31.66
C ARG A 60 -22.52 -18.15 31.11
N VAL A 61 -23.83 -17.99 30.90
CA VAL A 61 -24.41 -16.72 30.46
C VAL A 61 -24.28 -15.66 31.55
N ASP A 62 -24.54 -16.01 32.81
CA ASP A 62 -24.33 -15.13 33.98
C ASP A 62 -22.87 -14.69 34.07
N ASP A 63 -21.92 -15.62 34.00
CA ASP A 63 -20.48 -15.34 34.00
C ASP A 63 -20.08 -14.39 32.86
N ALA A 64 -20.57 -14.65 31.64
CA ALA A 64 -20.28 -13.80 30.49
C ALA A 64 -20.84 -12.38 30.63
N ILE A 65 -22.07 -12.22 31.13
CA ILE A 65 -22.66 -10.90 31.39
C ILE A 65 -21.86 -10.18 32.47
N ARG A 66 -21.53 -10.86 33.58
CA ARG A 66 -20.73 -10.29 34.68
C ARG A 66 -19.36 -9.85 34.21
N GLU A 67 -18.65 -10.66 33.43
CA GLU A 67 -17.33 -10.28 32.90
C GLU A 67 -17.42 -9.08 31.95
N GLY A 68 -18.44 -9.03 31.09
CA GLY A 68 -18.68 -7.88 30.22
C GLY A 68 -18.97 -6.58 30.98
N LEU A 69 -19.69 -6.67 32.09
CA LEU A 69 -20.02 -5.54 32.95
C LEU A 69 -18.85 -5.11 33.86
N LYS A 70 -18.11 -6.07 34.43
CA LYS A 70 -16.91 -5.83 35.24
C LYS A 70 -15.85 -5.04 34.48
N ALA A 71 -15.63 -5.37 33.21
CA ALA A 71 -14.69 -4.66 32.34
C ALA A 71 -15.02 -3.16 32.20
N LEU A 72 -16.29 -2.79 32.37
CA LEU A 72 -16.83 -1.43 32.31
C LEU A 72 -17.17 -0.86 33.70
N GLY A 73 -16.66 -1.48 34.76
CA GLY A 73 -16.74 -0.94 36.12
C GLY A 73 -17.92 -1.42 36.95
N TYR A 74 -18.79 -2.30 36.44
CA TYR A 74 -19.98 -2.78 37.14
C TYR A 74 -19.74 -4.17 37.72
N TYR A 75 -19.43 -4.22 39.02
CA TYR A 75 -18.99 -5.45 39.71
C TYR A 75 -20.10 -6.21 40.42
N GLU A 76 -21.17 -5.51 40.80
CA GLU A 76 -22.28 -6.06 41.58
C GLU A 76 -23.60 -6.04 40.79
N PRO A 77 -23.67 -6.57 39.55
CA PRO A 77 -24.91 -6.60 38.81
C PRO A 77 -25.86 -7.68 39.33
N THR A 78 -27.16 -7.40 39.22
CA THR A 78 -28.23 -8.39 39.45
C THR A 78 -28.75 -8.89 38.12
N ILE A 79 -28.83 -10.21 37.95
CA ILE A 79 -29.21 -10.86 36.70
C ILE A 79 -30.33 -11.87 36.99
N ASP A 80 -31.50 -11.62 36.42
CA ASP A 80 -32.66 -12.49 36.54
C ASP A 80 -32.96 -13.18 35.20
N PHE A 81 -33.12 -14.49 35.24
CA PHE A 81 -33.39 -15.30 34.06
C PHE A 81 -34.87 -15.68 33.97
N GLU A 82 -35.52 -15.29 32.89
CA GLU A 82 -36.90 -15.65 32.55
C GLU A 82 -36.92 -16.47 31.27
N LEU A 83 -37.51 -17.67 31.33
CA LEU A 83 -37.70 -18.51 30.14
C LEU A 83 -39.09 -18.27 29.57
N ARG A 84 -39.13 -17.63 28.40
CA ARG A 84 -40.38 -17.34 27.70
C ARG A 84 -40.73 -18.48 26.73
N PRO A 85 -42.01 -18.88 26.68
CA PRO A 85 -42.46 -19.88 25.71
C PRO A 85 -42.18 -19.38 24.29
N PRO A 86 -41.93 -20.31 23.35
CA PRO A 86 -41.69 -19.95 21.95
C PRO A 86 -42.91 -19.20 21.39
N PRO A 87 -42.74 -18.08 20.66
CA PRO A 87 -43.83 -17.48 19.91
C PRO A 87 -44.30 -18.45 18.81
N GLU A 88 -45.52 -18.28 18.27
CA GLU A 88 -46.21 -19.25 17.38
C GLU A 88 -45.37 -19.78 16.20
N LYS A 89 -44.32 -19.06 15.77
CA LYS A 89 -43.29 -19.51 14.80
C LYS A 89 -41.86 -19.15 15.25
N GLY A 90 -41.47 -19.50 16.47
CA GLY A 90 -40.17 -19.12 17.02
C GLY A 90 -39.51 -20.14 17.93
N ARG A 91 -38.31 -19.79 18.38
CA ARG A 91 -37.53 -20.55 19.35
C ARG A 91 -37.88 -20.10 20.76
N GLN A 92 -37.68 -20.98 21.74
CA GLN A 92 -37.74 -20.62 23.15
C GLN A 92 -36.76 -19.47 23.44
N VAL A 93 -37.13 -18.49 24.27
CA VAL A 93 -36.29 -17.32 24.56
C VAL A 93 -35.85 -17.36 26.02
N LEU A 94 -34.54 -17.30 26.26
CA LEU A 94 -33.97 -17.04 27.58
C LEU A 94 -33.72 -15.54 27.67
N LEU A 95 -34.55 -14.86 28.46
CA LEU A 95 -34.41 -13.44 28.75
C LEU A 95 -33.57 -13.27 30.02
N ALA A 96 -32.44 -12.58 29.89
CA ALA A 96 -31.64 -12.12 31.02
C ALA A 96 -31.98 -10.64 31.27
N LYS A 97 -32.70 -10.37 32.37
CA LYS A 97 -32.94 -9.00 32.85
C LYS A 97 -31.76 -8.60 33.72
N VAL A 98 -31.00 -7.63 33.26
CA VAL A 98 -29.73 -7.24 33.85
C VAL A 98 -29.87 -5.83 34.42
N THR A 99 -29.60 -5.69 35.71
CA THR A 99 -29.46 -4.39 36.37
C THR A 99 -27.97 -4.19 36.69
N PRO A 100 -27.28 -3.21 36.07
CA PRO A 100 -25.84 -3.03 36.22
C PRO A 100 -25.36 -2.82 37.67
N GLY A 101 -26.19 -2.22 38.51
CA GLY A 101 -25.81 -1.82 39.87
C GLY A 101 -24.99 -0.53 39.91
N GLU A 102 -24.41 -0.23 41.06
CA GLU A 102 -23.55 0.94 41.26
C GLU A 102 -22.16 0.69 40.63
N PRO A 103 -21.67 1.60 39.77
CA PRO A 103 -20.36 1.43 39.16
C PRO A 103 -19.23 1.77 40.11
N VAL A 104 -18.14 1.01 40.03
CA VAL A 104 -16.85 1.39 40.59
C VAL A 104 -16.31 2.58 39.81
N ARG A 105 -15.83 3.60 40.54
CA ARG A 105 -15.27 4.84 39.97
C ARG A 105 -13.77 4.95 40.23
N ILE A 106 -13.08 5.72 39.40
CA ILE A 106 -11.65 6.00 39.58
C ILE A 106 -11.45 6.87 40.83
N GLY A 107 -10.80 6.31 41.85
CA GLY A 107 -10.39 7.00 43.07
C GLY A 107 -8.96 7.58 42.97
N GLY A 108 -8.11 7.02 42.11
CA GLY A 108 -6.76 7.53 41.86
C GLY A 108 -6.04 6.83 40.72
N THR A 109 -5.16 7.55 40.03
CA THR A 109 -4.39 7.05 38.87
C THR A 109 -2.89 7.28 39.08
N GLU A 110 -2.33 6.68 40.13
CA GLU A 110 -0.93 6.86 40.47
C GLU A 110 -0.04 6.12 39.46
N VAL A 111 0.90 6.88 38.88
CA VAL A 111 1.88 6.37 37.93
C VAL A 111 3.21 7.05 38.23
N ILE A 112 4.18 6.25 38.67
CA ILE A 112 5.54 6.67 38.92
C ILE A 112 6.40 6.26 37.73
N LEU A 113 7.06 7.22 37.10
CA LEU A 113 8.00 6.98 36.00
C LEU A 113 9.44 7.14 36.50
N ARG A 114 10.27 6.13 36.26
CA ARG A 114 11.71 6.11 36.58
C ARG A 114 12.56 6.02 35.31
N GLY A 115 13.86 6.29 35.47
CA GLY A 115 14.80 6.34 34.35
C GLY A 115 14.53 7.53 33.42
N GLY A 116 14.84 7.37 32.14
CA GLY A 116 14.66 8.41 31.13
C GLY A 116 13.20 8.77 30.83
N ALA A 117 12.23 7.91 31.12
CA ALA A 117 10.80 8.20 30.96
C ALA A 117 10.33 9.38 31.80
N ARG A 118 10.99 9.69 32.91
CA ARG A 118 10.65 10.81 33.81
C ARG A 118 10.71 12.17 33.12
N THR A 119 11.60 12.34 32.14
CA THR A 119 11.82 13.60 31.44
C THR A 119 11.50 13.54 29.94
N ASP A 120 11.11 12.36 29.45
CA ASP A 120 10.78 12.15 28.04
C ASP A 120 9.38 12.65 27.70
N ARG A 121 9.28 13.47 26.65
CA ARG A 121 8.02 14.13 26.27
C ARG A 121 6.89 13.15 25.93
N ASP A 122 7.19 12.03 25.26
CA ASP A 122 6.16 11.06 24.84
C ASP A 122 5.53 10.38 26.07
N TYR A 123 6.35 10.08 27.09
CA TYR A 123 5.87 9.53 28.36
C TYR A 123 5.07 10.57 29.17
N LEU A 124 5.55 11.82 29.22
CA LEU A 124 4.84 12.90 29.91
C LEU A 124 3.49 13.23 29.25
N ASP A 125 3.41 13.15 27.93
CA ASP A 125 2.14 13.31 27.21
C ASP A 125 1.20 12.13 27.46
N LEU A 126 1.72 10.91 27.58
CA LEU A 126 0.92 9.74 27.95
C LEU A 126 0.29 9.89 29.33
N LEU A 127 0.98 10.49 30.31
CA LEU A 127 0.39 10.77 31.63
C LEU A 127 -0.89 11.64 31.57
N LYS A 128 -1.09 12.40 30.49
CA LYS A 128 -2.30 13.22 30.28
C LYS A 128 -3.50 12.42 29.78
N THR A 129 -3.29 11.19 29.29
CA THR A 129 -4.38 10.32 28.79
C THR A 129 -5.00 9.46 29.89
N ARG A 130 -4.56 9.58 31.15
CA ARG A 130 -5.14 8.88 32.29
C ARG A 130 -6.60 9.33 32.51
N PRO A 131 -7.49 8.43 32.95
CA PRO A 131 -8.86 8.80 33.25
C PRO A 131 -8.91 9.77 34.43
N ALA A 132 -9.84 10.73 34.39
CA ALA A 132 -10.04 11.67 35.49
C ALA A 132 -10.66 10.97 36.71
N ILE A 133 -10.32 11.44 37.91
CA ILE A 133 -10.91 10.96 39.17
C ILE A 133 -12.44 11.17 39.13
N GLY A 134 -13.19 10.18 39.60
CA GLY A 134 -14.66 10.18 39.63
C GLY A 134 -15.35 9.59 38.40
N THR A 135 -14.62 9.39 37.30
CA THR A 135 -15.11 8.66 36.11
C THR A 135 -15.36 7.19 36.43
N VAL A 136 -16.24 6.52 35.68
CA VAL A 136 -16.48 5.08 35.83
C VAL A 136 -15.23 4.30 35.41
N LEU A 137 -14.86 3.28 36.18
CA LEU A 137 -13.72 2.42 35.88
C LEU A 137 -13.92 1.73 34.53
N ASN A 138 -12.90 1.80 33.67
CA ASN A 138 -12.80 0.98 32.47
C ASN A 138 -11.45 0.25 32.49
N HIS A 139 -11.47 -1.08 32.45
CA HIS A 139 -10.25 -1.91 32.46
C HIS A 139 -9.40 -1.70 31.20
N GLY A 140 -10.06 -1.38 30.09
CA GLY A 140 -9.40 -1.07 28.82
C GLY A 140 -8.49 0.16 28.90
N ASP A 141 -8.82 1.15 29.73
CA ASP A 141 -7.97 2.33 29.92
C ASP A 141 -6.67 1.96 30.64
N TYR A 142 -6.75 1.12 31.67
CA TYR A 142 -5.58 0.64 32.43
C TYR A 142 -4.65 -0.21 31.55
N ASP A 143 -5.20 -1.22 30.88
CA ASP A 143 -4.41 -2.09 30.00
C ASP A 143 -3.88 -1.34 28.77
N GLY A 144 -4.68 -0.44 28.20
CA GLY A 144 -4.30 0.42 27.08
C GLY A 144 -3.16 1.36 27.45
N PHE A 145 -3.19 1.91 28.67
CA PHE A 145 -2.13 2.76 29.21
C PHE A 145 -0.82 1.98 29.39
N LYS A 146 -0.87 0.78 29.99
CA LYS A 146 0.31 -0.10 30.12
C LYS A 146 0.92 -0.47 28.77
N LYS A 147 0.08 -0.86 27.80
CA LYS A 147 0.53 -1.16 26.42
C LYS A 147 1.18 0.06 25.78
N SER A 148 0.68 1.26 26.07
CA SER A 148 1.26 2.51 25.57
C SER A 148 2.65 2.79 26.16
N LEU A 149 2.86 2.55 27.47
CA LEU A 149 4.18 2.65 28.10
C LEU A 149 5.21 1.73 27.41
N THR A 150 4.86 0.46 27.21
CA THR A 150 5.71 -0.51 26.51
C THR A 150 5.92 -0.14 25.04
N SER A 151 4.90 0.42 24.37
CA SER A 151 5.01 0.86 22.97
C SER A 151 5.99 2.02 22.81
N VAL A 152 5.98 3.00 23.71
CA VAL A 152 6.97 4.10 23.72
C VAL A 152 8.37 3.53 23.94
N ALA A 153 8.52 2.56 24.86
CA ALA A 153 9.81 1.93 25.14
C ALA A 153 10.42 1.27 23.90
N LEU A 154 9.64 0.40 23.24
CA LEU A 154 10.03 -0.27 22.00
C LEU A 154 10.32 0.73 20.88
N ARG A 155 9.51 1.79 20.76
CA ARG A 155 9.66 2.79 19.69
C ARG A 155 10.95 3.60 19.82
N LYS A 156 11.32 4.00 21.04
CA LYS A 156 12.40 4.94 21.35
C LYS A 156 13.68 4.29 21.88
N GLY A 157 13.67 2.97 22.03
CA GLY A 157 14.84 2.16 22.40
C GLY A 157 15.11 2.10 23.90
N TYR A 158 14.08 2.05 24.74
CA TYR A 158 14.20 1.77 26.16
C TYR A 158 14.13 0.25 26.40
N PHE A 159 15.15 -0.49 25.98
CA PHE A 159 15.12 -1.96 25.95
C PHE A 159 15.33 -2.64 27.31
N ASP A 160 15.64 -1.85 28.34
CA ASP A 160 15.73 -2.31 29.73
C ASP A 160 14.47 -1.92 30.52
N SER A 161 13.37 -1.57 29.85
CA SER A 161 12.18 -1.13 30.53
C SER A 161 11.45 -2.27 31.25
N GLU A 162 10.97 -2.01 32.45
CA GLU A 162 10.28 -2.98 33.30
C GLU A 162 9.17 -2.33 34.14
N PHE A 163 8.19 -3.13 34.54
CA PHE A 163 7.20 -2.74 35.55
C PHE A 163 7.64 -3.25 36.91
N ASN A 164 8.10 -2.34 37.77
CA ASN A 164 8.37 -2.65 39.18
C ASN A 164 7.06 -2.96 39.92
N LYS A 165 6.00 -2.22 39.57
CA LYS A 165 4.63 -2.47 40.00
C LYS A 165 3.64 -2.23 38.87
N SER A 166 2.61 -3.06 38.82
CA SER A 166 1.48 -2.90 37.92
C SER A 166 0.24 -3.53 38.57
N GLN A 167 -0.43 -2.78 39.44
CA GLN A 167 -1.64 -3.23 40.12
C GLN A 167 -2.82 -2.30 39.83
N LEU A 168 -4.01 -2.89 39.72
CA LEU A 168 -5.29 -2.18 39.69
C LEU A 168 -6.08 -2.64 40.91
N GLY A 169 -6.06 -1.84 41.98
CA GLY A 169 -6.78 -2.14 43.20
C GLY A 169 -8.24 -1.74 43.05
N VAL A 170 -9.17 -2.67 43.29
CA VAL A 170 -10.62 -2.41 43.27
C VAL A 170 -11.18 -2.65 44.65
N SER A 171 -11.78 -1.61 45.23
CA SER A 171 -12.46 -1.66 46.53
C SER A 171 -13.96 -1.60 46.28
N LEU A 172 -14.64 -2.73 46.45
CA LEU A 172 -16.09 -2.84 46.25
C LEU A 172 -16.86 -2.07 47.33
N ASP A 173 -16.44 -2.15 48.60
CA ASP A 173 -17.07 -1.43 49.71
C ASP A 173 -17.07 0.09 49.54
N ARG A 174 -16.07 0.64 48.82
CA ARG A 174 -15.94 2.08 48.54
C ARG A 174 -16.42 2.46 47.14
N HIS A 175 -16.82 1.49 46.31
CA HIS A 175 -17.07 1.64 44.87
C HIS A 175 -15.96 2.43 44.17
N GLN A 176 -14.69 2.15 44.52
CA GLN A 176 -13.53 2.89 44.04
C GLN A 176 -12.41 1.99 43.51
N ALA A 177 -11.70 2.47 42.49
CA ALA A 177 -10.53 1.82 41.91
C ALA A 177 -9.31 2.74 41.89
N PHE A 178 -8.13 2.15 42.15
CA PHE A 178 -6.86 2.86 42.27
C PHE A 178 -5.81 2.18 41.39
N TRP A 179 -5.18 2.95 40.50
CA TRP A 179 -3.99 2.47 39.78
C TRP A 179 -2.77 2.64 40.68
N ASP A 180 -1.93 1.61 40.74
CA ASP A 180 -0.56 1.66 41.31
C ASP A 180 0.40 1.11 40.25
N ILE A 181 0.99 2.02 39.48
CA ILE A 181 1.98 1.70 38.43
C ILE A 181 3.32 2.33 38.80
N ASP A 182 4.35 1.50 38.93
CA ASP A 182 5.76 1.93 39.02
C ASP A 182 6.49 1.36 37.80
N TYR A 183 6.84 2.24 36.87
CA TYR A 183 7.44 1.88 35.60
C TYR A 183 8.85 2.47 35.47
N ASN A 184 9.83 1.60 35.30
CA ASN A 184 11.22 1.98 35.07
C ASN A 184 11.57 1.79 33.61
N SER A 185 11.83 2.87 32.88
CA SER A 185 12.23 2.74 31.47
C SER A 185 13.70 2.38 31.29
N GLY A 186 14.53 2.55 32.32
CA GLY A 186 15.97 2.63 32.14
C GLY A 186 16.36 3.80 31.23
N GLU A 187 17.46 3.64 30.49
CA GLU A 187 18.00 4.64 29.57
C GLU A 187 17.72 4.30 28.10
N ARG A 188 17.83 5.29 27.23
CA ARG A 188 17.68 5.09 25.78
C ARG A 188 18.94 4.49 25.19
N TYR A 189 18.75 3.47 24.38
CA TYR A 189 19.81 2.92 23.55
C TYR A 189 20.11 3.83 22.35
N ARG A 190 21.34 3.77 21.89
CA ARG A 190 21.85 4.44 20.69
C ARG A 190 22.17 3.42 19.61
N PHE A 191 22.12 3.82 18.35
CA PHE A 191 22.56 2.97 17.25
C PHE A 191 24.09 2.78 17.30
N GLY A 192 24.53 1.54 17.11
CA GLY A 192 25.93 1.18 16.91
C GLY A 192 26.27 0.98 15.43
N GLN A 193 27.43 0.36 15.19
CA GLN A 193 27.86 -0.03 13.85
C GLN A 193 26.87 -1.00 13.20
N VAL A 194 26.68 -0.85 11.88
CA VAL A 194 25.91 -1.76 11.05
C VAL A 194 26.87 -2.63 10.23
N THR A 195 26.77 -3.94 10.39
CA THR A 195 27.54 -4.91 9.61
C THR A 195 26.62 -5.63 8.63
N PHE A 196 27.13 -5.93 7.44
CA PHE A 196 26.37 -6.57 6.38
C PHE A 196 27.00 -7.91 5.98
N GLU A 197 26.17 -8.94 5.86
CA GLU A 197 26.58 -10.30 5.47
C GLU A 197 25.73 -10.80 4.29
N GLY A 198 26.37 -11.56 3.38
CA GLY A 198 25.70 -12.17 2.23
C GLY A 198 25.46 -11.24 1.04
N SER A 199 25.95 -10.00 1.09
CA SER A 199 25.86 -9.04 -0.01
C SER A 199 26.84 -9.35 -1.14
N GLN A 200 26.35 -9.34 -2.39
CA GLN A 200 27.16 -9.29 -3.60
C GLN A 200 27.54 -7.85 -4.01
N ILE A 201 26.99 -6.84 -3.33
CA ILE A 201 27.24 -5.41 -3.55
C ILE A 201 28.29 -4.91 -2.56
N ARG A 202 29.17 -4.02 -3.01
CA ARG A 202 30.23 -3.41 -2.18
C ARG A 202 29.62 -2.72 -0.95
N ASP A 203 30.23 -2.96 0.20
CA ASP A 203 29.76 -2.50 1.51
C ASP A 203 29.52 -0.97 1.57
N GLU A 204 30.42 -0.19 0.97
CA GLU A 204 30.34 1.27 0.87
C GLU A 204 29.01 1.79 0.27
N TYR A 205 28.34 1.04 -0.60
CA TYR A 205 27.01 1.38 -1.10
C TYR A 205 25.93 1.14 -0.05
N LEU A 206 26.04 0.06 0.72
CA LEU A 206 25.08 -0.29 1.78
C LEU A 206 25.19 0.67 2.96
N GLN A 207 26.41 1.05 3.35
CA GLN A 207 26.66 2.02 4.40
C GLN A 207 25.99 3.37 4.08
N ASN A 208 26.04 3.82 2.82
CA ASN A 208 25.38 5.06 2.38
C ASN A 208 23.85 4.99 2.29
N LEU A 209 23.23 3.82 2.54
CA LEU A 209 21.78 3.68 2.66
C LEU A 209 21.28 3.86 4.10
N ILE A 210 22.17 3.80 5.09
CA ILE A 210 21.82 3.91 6.52
C ILE A 210 21.22 5.30 6.80
N PRO A 211 19.99 5.40 7.35
CA PRO A 211 19.31 6.67 7.55
C PRO A 211 19.69 7.40 8.85
N PHE A 212 20.57 6.81 9.66
CA PHE A 212 21.03 7.30 10.95
C PHE A 212 22.56 7.25 11.03
N LYS A 213 23.13 7.94 12.02
CA LYS A 213 24.56 7.87 12.35
C LYS A 213 24.77 7.01 13.58
N GLU A 214 25.97 6.44 13.69
CA GLU A 214 26.40 5.80 14.93
C GLU A 214 26.35 6.81 16.09
N GLY A 215 25.82 6.38 17.23
CA GLY A 215 25.59 7.20 18.41
C GLY A 215 24.25 7.95 18.41
N ASP A 216 23.50 7.98 17.31
CA ASP A 216 22.15 8.55 17.31
C ASP A 216 21.23 7.73 18.23
N TYR A 217 20.25 8.37 18.86
CA TYR A 217 19.27 7.63 19.67
C TYR A 217 18.42 6.71 18.81
N TYR A 218 18.21 5.48 19.29
CA TYR A 218 17.39 4.49 18.59
C TYR A 218 15.97 5.00 18.33
N GLN A 219 15.49 4.75 17.10
CA GLN A 219 14.08 4.82 16.76
C GLN A 219 13.71 3.67 15.83
N SER A 220 12.63 2.96 16.15
CA SER A 220 12.14 1.83 15.36
C SER A 220 11.86 2.17 13.88
N LYS A 221 11.44 3.42 13.60
CA LYS A 221 11.20 3.89 12.23
C LYS A 221 12.47 3.91 11.37
N ASP A 222 13.64 4.12 11.97
CA ASP A 222 14.90 4.26 11.24
C ASP A 222 15.42 2.88 10.81
N LEU A 223 15.18 1.86 11.63
CA LEU A 223 15.40 0.45 11.27
C LEU A 223 14.46 0.01 10.14
N ALA A 224 13.18 0.39 10.22
CA ALA A 224 12.22 0.13 9.15
C ALA A 224 12.60 0.84 7.84
N GLU A 225 13.11 2.08 7.93
CA GLU A 225 13.58 2.83 6.76
C GLU A 225 14.85 2.21 6.15
N LEU A 226 15.80 1.75 6.97
CA LEU A 226 16.98 1.01 6.47
C LEU A 226 16.53 -0.24 5.67
N ASN A 227 15.64 -1.05 6.24
CA ASN A 227 15.13 -2.24 5.56
C ASN A 227 14.37 -1.90 4.27
N ARG A 228 13.56 -0.83 4.28
CA ARG A 228 12.85 -0.32 3.10
C ARG A 228 13.84 0.14 2.02
N ARG A 229 14.88 0.89 2.39
CA ARG A 229 15.90 1.40 1.45
C ARG A 229 16.67 0.26 0.78
N LEU A 230 17.17 -0.69 1.57
CA LEU A 230 17.86 -1.88 1.06
C LEU A 230 16.97 -2.68 0.12
N SER A 231 15.71 -2.91 0.48
CA SER A 231 14.73 -3.61 -0.38
C SER A 231 14.42 -2.84 -1.66
N ALA A 232 14.29 -1.51 -1.58
CA ALA A 232 13.95 -0.65 -2.72
C ALA A 232 15.06 -0.57 -3.78
N THR A 233 16.30 -0.95 -3.45
CA THR A 233 17.38 -1.07 -4.46
C THR A 233 17.09 -2.14 -5.51
N GLY A 234 16.35 -3.19 -5.13
CA GLY A 234 16.15 -4.38 -5.96
C GLY A 234 17.35 -5.33 -6.03
N TRP A 235 18.42 -5.08 -5.27
CA TRP A 235 19.64 -5.91 -5.29
C TRP A 235 19.51 -7.24 -4.54
N PHE A 236 18.51 -7.38 -3.66
CA PHE A 236 18.39 -8.53 -2.77
C PHE A 236 17.04 -9.25 -2.93
N ASN A 237 17.05 -10.58 -2.77
CA ASN A 237 15.84 -11.40 -2.64
C ASN A 237 15.20 -11.25 -1.26
N SER A 238 16.04 -11.12 -0.23
CA SER A 238 15.63 -10.95 1.16
C SER A 238 16.60 -10.04 1.89
N VAL A 239 16.08 -9.21 2.78
CA VAL A 239 16.85 -8.32 3.67
C VAL A 239 16.28 -8.49 5.08
N VAL A 240 17.16 -8.80 6.03
CA VAL A 240 16.81 -8.88 7.45
C VAL A 240 17.87 -8.11 8.22
N VAL A 241 17.45 -7.06 8.94
CA VAL A 241 18.32 -6.30 9.84
C VAL A 241 17.92 -6.60 11.27
N ALA A 242 18.79 -7.30 11.98
CA ALA A 242 18.57 -7.76 13.34
C ALA A 242 19.43 -6.96 14.34
N PRO A 243 18.86 -6.45 15.43
CA PRO A 243 19.66 -5.87 16.51
C PRO A 243 20.38 -6.93 17.35
N GLU A 244 21.63 -6.66 17.73
CA GLU A 244 22.43 -7.56 18.56
C GLU A 244 22.37 -7.15 20.04
N PHE A 245 21.30 -7.54 20.73
CA PHE A 245 21.06 -7.13 22.13
C PHE A 245 22.13 -7.63 23.10
N ASP A 246 22.72 -8.81 22.87
CA ASP A 246 23.73 -9.41 23.75
C ASP A 246 24.99 -8.52 23.88
N LYS A 247 25.34 -7.78 22.82
CA LYS A 247 26.49 -6.86 22.80
C LYS A 247 26.17 -5.46 23.32
N ALA A 248 24.89 -5.13 23.51
CA ALA A 248 24.41 -3.78 23.76
C ALA A 248 24.02 -3.51 25.21
N ARG A 249 23.82 -4.55 26.03
CA ARG A 249 23.28 -4.41 27.40
C ARG A 249 24.13 -3.54 28.30
N GLU A 250 25.46 -3.57 28.17
CA GLU A 250 26.37 -2.78 29.00
C GLU A 250 26.57 -1.36 28.46
N THR A 251 26.87 -1.24 27.16
CA THR A 251 27.24 0.03 26.53
C THR A 251 26.05 0.91 26.16
N LYS A 252 24.85 0.33 26.10
CA LYS A 252 23.61 0.94 25.55
C LYS A 252 23.76 1.39 24.10
N VAL A 253 24.79 0.91 23.40
CA VAL A 253 25.00 1.09 21.96
C VAL A 253 24.62 -0.22 21.30
N LEU A 254 23.68 -0.18 20.36
CA LEU A 254 23.05 -1.34 19.75
C LEU A 254 23.61 -1.59 18.33
N PRO A 255 24.56 -2.52 18.15
CA PRO A 255 25.00 -2.93 16.84
C PRO A 255 23.86 -3.59 16.08
N LEU A 256 23.87 -3.46 14.76
CA LEU A 256 22.90 -4.08 13.87
C LEU A 256 23.61 -5.00 12.89
N HIS A 257 23.06 -6.21 12.72
CA HIS A 257 23.55 -7.16 11.76
C HIS A 257 22.53 -7.34 10.62
N GLY A 258 22.91 -6.93 9.41
CA GLY A 258 22.11 -7.01 8.21
C GLY A 258 22.48 -8.22 7.37
N VAL A 259 21.65 -9.26 7.41
CA VAL A 259 21.81 -10.46 6.57
C VAL A 259 20.95 -10.31 5.33
N MET A 260 21.55 -10.54 4.16
CA MET A 260 20.86 -10.44 2.88
C MET A 260 21.24 -11.56 1.92
N SER A 261 20.36 -11.79 0.94
CA SER A 261 20.60 -12.76 -0.14
C SER A 261 20.55 -12.07 -1.49
N PRO A 262 21.50 -12.33 -2.40
CA PRO A 262 21.51 -11.74 -3.73
C PRO A 262 20.18 -11.96 -4.48
N ARG A 263 19.70 -10.95 -5.19
CA ARG A 263 18.52 -11.07 -6.06
C ARG A 263 18.82 -12.07 -7.17
N THR A 264 17.82 -12.83 -7.62
CA THR A 264 17.94 -13.67 -8.83
C THR A 264 18.47 -12.86 -10.02
N GLU A 265 19.54 -13.34 -10.65
CA GLU A 265 20.29 -12.60 -11.68
C GLU A 265 19.50 -12.29 -12.96
N ASN A 266 18.47 -13.08 -13.25
CA ASN A 266 17.68 -12.97 -14.47
C ASN A 266 16.20 -13.12 -14.11
N THR A 267 15.38 -12.13 -14.46
CA THR A 267 13.92 -12.20 -14.37
C THR A 267 13.35 -11.90 -15.74
N ILE A 268 12.47 -12.76 -16.24
CA ILE A 268 11.79 -12.57 -17.52
C ILE A 268 10.29 -12.39 -17.26
N GLU A 269 9.74 -11.28 -17.72
CA GLU A 269 8.32 -10.97 -17.66
C GLU A 269 7.77 -10.94 -19.08
N THR A 270 6.66 -11.63 -19.33
CA THR A 270 5.97 -11.61 -20.62
C THR A 270 4.54 -11.11 -20.45
N GLY A 271 4.02 -10.44 -21.47
CA GLY A 271 2.67 -9.91 -21.48
C GLY A 271 2.07 -10.00 -22.87
N VAL A 272 0.84 -10.49 -22.97
CA VAL A 272 0.08 -10.57 -24.22
C VAL A 272 -1.17 -9.72 -24.09
N GLY A 273 -1.51 -9.03 -25.17
CA GLY A 273 -2.77 -8.31 -25.27
C GLY A 273 -3.32 -8.35 -26.67
N TYR A 274 -4.58 -7.96 -26.81
CA TYR A 274 -5.24 -7.83 -28.10
C TYR A 274 -6.09 -6.56 -28.09
N SER A 275 -6.21 -5.90 -29.23
CA SER A 275 -7.24 -4.89 -29.49
C SER A 275 -7.70 -5.00 -30.93
N THR A 276 -8.91 -4.51 -31.22
CA THR A 276 -9.50 -4.60 -32.56
C THR A 276 -8.81 -3.71 -33.59
N ASP A 277 -8.10 -2.68 -33.14
CA ASP A 277 -7.42 -1.68 -33.98
C ASP A 277 -5.93 -1.97 -34.20
N VAL A 278 -5.24 -2.61 -33.24
CA VAL A 278 -3.80 -2.92 -33.31
C VAL A 278 -3.56 -4.42 -33.54
N GLY A 279 -4.53 -5.27 -33.20
CA GLY A 279 -4.39 -6.72 -33.23
C GLY A 279 -3.63 -7.26 -32.01
N PRO A 280 -2.96 -8.42 -32.13
CA PRO A 280 -2.18 -8.99 -31.04
C PRO A 280 -0.94 -8.13 -30.75
N ARG A 281 -0.65 -7.96 -29.46
CA ARG A 281 0.57 -7.33 -28.96
C ARG A 281 1.26 -8.26 -27.97
N VAL A 282 2.58 -8.39 -28.10
CA VAL A 282 3.42 -9.17 -27.20
C VAL A 282 4.48 -8.25 -26.62
N LYS A 283 4.69 -8.35 -25.31
CA LYS A 283 5.76 -7.68 -24.58
C LYS A 283 6.59 -8.72 -23.86
N ALA A 284 7.92 -8.57 -23.92
CA ALA A 284 8.86 -9.36 -23.17
C ALA A 284 9.88 -8.42 -22.52
N THR A 285 10.14 -8.58 -21.23
CA THR A 285 11.13 -7.79 -20.49
C THR A 285 12.07 -8.73 -19.76
N TRP A 286 13.35 -8.65 -20.08
CA TRP A 286 14.42 -9.34 -19.37
C TRP A 286 15.15 -8.34 -18.46
N LYS A 287 15.10 -8.59 -17.16
CA LYS A 287 15.75 -7.79 -16.13
C LYS A 287 16.93 -8.55 -15.56
N LYS A 288 18.08 -7.88 -15.52
CA LYS A 288 19.23 -8.23 -14.68
C LYS A 288 19.32 -7.19 -13.56
N PRO A 289 18.73 -7.46 -12.38
CA PRO A 289 18.58 -6.47 -11.30
C PRO A 289 19.92 -6.05 -10.68
N TRP A 290 20.97 -6.82 -10.90
CA TRP A 290 22.36 -6.43 -10.67
C TRP A 290 23.24 -7.06 -11.75
N MET A 291 24.31 -6.37 -12.14
CA MET A 291 25.28 -6.77 -13.18
C MET A 291 26.69 -6.96 -12.62
N ASN A 292 27.00 -6.26 -11.52
CA ASN A 292 28.31 -6.25 -10.88
C ASN A 292 28.17 -5.78 -9.42
N SER A 293 29.28 -5.76 -8.68
CA SER A 293 29.31 -5.37 -7.26
C SER A 293 29.11 -3.87 -7.02
N TYR A 294 29.02 -3.03 -8.07
CA TYR A 294 28.67 -1.61 -7.97
C TYR A 294 27.14 -1.38 -8.02
N GLY A 295 26.33 -2.45 -8.11
CA GLY A 295 24.88 -2.35 -8.11
C GLY A 295 24.28 -1.86 -9.43
N HIS A 296 25.05 -1.89 -10.52
CA HIS A 296 24.54 -1.58 -11.85
C HIS A 296 23.47 -2.59 -12.25
N SER A 297 22.48 -2.19 -13.04
CA SER A 297 21.41 -3.08 -13.52
C SER A 297 21.12 -2.88 -15.01
N LEU A 298 20.65 -3.94 -15.67
CA LEU A 298 20.29 -3.94 -17.08
C LEU A 298 18.83 -4.37 -17.24
N THR A 299 18.08 -3.65 -18.05
CA THR A 299 16.75 -4.05 -18.49
C THR A 299 16.69 -4.01 -20.01
N THR A 300 16.30 -5.13 -20.61
CA THR A 300 16.02 -5.25 -22.04
C THR A 300 14.52 -5.47 -22.22
N SER A 301 13.86 -4.66 -23.03
CA SER A 301 12.42 -4.77 -23.29
C SER A 301 12.16 -4.87 -24.78
N ALA A 302 11.29 -5.78 -25.18
CA ALA A 302 10.78 -5.88 -26.54
C ALA A 302 9.26 -5.74 -26.52
N SER A 303 8.71 -4.92 -27.41
CA SER A 303 7.27 -4.73 -27.62
C SER A 303 6.97 -4.91 -29.09
N ILE A 304 6.17 -5.92 -29.43
CA ILE A 304 5.90 -6.32 -30.81
C ILE A 304 4.40 -6.31 -31.04
N SER A 305 3.98 -5.57 -32.06
CA SER A 305 2.63 -5.55 -32.62
C SER A 305 2.72 -5.40 -34.13
N ALA A 306 1.63 -5.59 -34.86
CA ALA A 306 1.64 -5.39 -36.31
C ALA A 306 2.11 -3.97 -36.72
N PRO A 307 1.61 -2.87 -36.13
CA PRO A 307 2.01 -1.53 -36.56
C PRO A 307 3.29 -0.98 -35.92
N GLU A 308 3.70 -1.49 -34.75
CA GLU A 308 4.88 -0.99 -34.04
C GLU A 308 5.70 -2.16 -33.47
N GLN A 309 7.01 -2.16 -33.74
CA GLN A 309 7.98 -3.08 -33.14
C GLN A 309 9.11 -2.27 -32.50
N GLN A 310 9.43 -2.56 -31.24
CA GLN A 310 10.42 -1.79 -30.47
C GLN A 310 11.27 -2.72 -29.61
N VAL A 311 12.57 -2.42 -29.53
CA VAL A 311 13.50 -3.03 -28.59
C VAL A 311 14.26 -1.92 -27.86
N ASP A 312 14.22 -1.93 -26.53
CA ASP A 312 14.88 -0.97 -25.65
C ASP A 312 15.89 -1.67 -24.73
N PHE A 313 17.01 -1.01 -24.51
CA PHE A 313 18.03 -1.35 -23.54
C PHE A 313 18.16 -0.21 -22.53
N SER A 314 18.24 -0.53 -21.25
CA SER A 314 18.36 0.45 -20.17
C SER A 314 19.38 -0.04 -19.16
N TYR A 315 20.51 0.66 -19.06
CA TYR A 315 21.57 0.40 -18.10
C TYR A 315 21.55 1.48 -17.00
N LYS A 316 21.32 1.07 -15.75
CA LYS A 316 21.23 1.96 -14.59
C LYS A 316 22.49 1.84 -13.73
N MET A 317 23.06 2.99 -13.37
CA MET A 317 24.30 3.11 -12.59
C MET A 317 24.06 3.96 -11.33
N PRO A 318 23.81 3.33 -10.17
CA PRO A 318 23.71 4.02 -8.87
C PRO A 318 24.97 4.81 -8.52
N LEU A 319 24.81 6.00 -7.93
CA LEU A 319 25.95 6.76 -7.41
C LEU A 319 26.23 6.39 -5.96
N LEU A 320 27.51 6.18 -5.65
CA LEU A 320 27.98 5.80 -4.32
C LEU A 320 27.39 6.63 -3.18
N LYS A 321 27.38 7.97 -3.30
CA LYS A 321 26.93 8.85 -2.21
C LYS A 321 25.47 8.61 -1.81
N ASN A 322 24.59 8.33 -2.76
CA ASN A 322 23.14 8.23 -2.55
C ASN A 322 22.57 7.13 -3.48
N PRO A 323 22.86 5.84 -3.25
CA PRO A 323 22.67 4.81 -4.29
C PRO A 323 21.22 4.58 -4.70
N LEU A 324 20.28 4.76 -3.77
CA LEU A 324 18.85 4.60 -4.05
C LEU A 324 18.27 5.82 -4.76
N GLU A 325 18.67 7.02 -4.34
CA GLU A 325 18.06 8.29 -4.75
C GLU A 325 18.73 8.89 -5.99
N GLN A 326 19.97 8.50 -6.30
CA GLN A 326 20.75 9.15 -7.34
C GLN A 326 21.43 8.11 -8.23
N TYR A 327 21.15 8.17 -9.53
CA TYR A 327 21.76 7.27 -10.52
C TYR A 327 21.91 7.95 -11.89
N TYR A 328 22.77 7.38 -12.74
CA TYR A 328 22.74 7.60 -14.19
C TYR A 328 21.95 6.48 -14.86
N LEU A 329 21.39 6.79 -16.02
CA LEU A 329 20.65 5.86 -16.84
C LEU A 329 21.06 6.06 -18.30
N VAL A 330 21.61 5.02 -18.92
CA VAL A 330 21.97 4.99 -20.34
C VAL A 330 20.94 4.12 -21.05
N GLN A 331 20.27 4.69 -22.05
CA GLN A 331 19.22 4.01 -22.81
C GLN A 331 19.61 3.94 -24.27
N GLY A 332 19.31 2.81 -24.89
CA GLY A 332 19.30 2.66 -26.34
C GLY A 332 17.99 2.07 -26.78
N GLY A 333 17.49 2.47 -27.94
CA GLY A 333 16.23 1.95 -28.45
C GLY A 333 16.23 1.94 -29.97
N ILE A 334 15.66 0.88 -30.54
CA ILE A 334 15.30 0.81 -31.95
C ILE A 334 13.80 0.61 -32.06
N LYS A 335 13.17 1.33 -32.98
CA LYS A 335 11.73 1.25 -33.20
C LYS A 335 11.42 1.33 -34.68
N ARG A 336 10.55 0.43 -35.15
CA ARG A 336 9.93 0.46 -36.46
C ARG A 336 8.44 0.72 -36.31
N THR A 337 7.92 1.63 -37.14
CA THR A 337 6.51 1.97 -37.22
C THR A 337 6.04 1.83 -38.66
N ASP A 338 4.93 1.13 -38.85
CA ASP A 338 4.20 1.01 -40.11
C ASP A 338 2.71 1.11 -39.74
N LEU A 339 2.18 2.34 -39.76
CA LEU A 339 0.87 2.65 -39.22
C LEU A 339 0.21 3.82 -39.95
N ASN A 340 -0.99 3.59 -40.47
CA ASN A 340 -1.74 4.59 -41.23
C ASN A 340 -0.87 5.15 -42.37
N ASP A 341 -0.55 6.44 -42.33
CA ASP A 341 0.30 7.12 -43.33
C ASP A 341 1.73 7.37 -42.79
N THR A 342 2.16 6.62 -41.77
CA THR A 342 3.47 6.75 -41.12
C THR A 342 4.28 5.47 -41.31
N GLU A 343 5.40 5.59 -42.02
CA GLU A 343 6.47 4.59 -42.07
C GLU A 343 7.72 5.20 -41.44
N ALA A 344 8.29 4.59 -40.41
CA ALA A 344 9.46 5.15 -39.72
C ALA A 344 10.35 4.09 -39.08
N ASP A 345 11.66 4.26 -39.23
CA ASP A 345 12.70 3.54 -38.51
C ASP A 345 13.51 4.53 -37.66
N SER A 346 13.43 4.38 -36.34
CA SER A 346 14.06 5.25 -35.35
C SER A 346 15.11 4.49 -34.56
N SER A 347 16.28 5.09 -34.41
CA SER A 347 17.32 4.68 -33.46
C SER A 347 17.58 5.81 -32.46
N THR A 348 17.62 5.50 -31.17
CA THR A 348 17.86 6.50 -30.12
C THR A 348 18.89 6.04 -29.11
N LEU A 349 19.69 6.98 -28.63
CA LEU A 349 20.55 6.85 -27.46
C LEU A 349 20.25 8.00 -26.50
N ALA A 350 20.15 7.72 -25.21
CA ALA A 350 19.93 8.75 -24.20
C ALA A 350 20.79 8.51 -22.97
N VAL A 351 21.38 9.57 -22.44
CA VAL A 351 22.05 9.57 -21.14
C VAL A 351 21.27 10.48 -20.22
N SER A 352 20.87 9.96 -19.07
CA SER A 352 20.02 10.67 -18.12
C SER A 352 20.60 10.63 -16.72
N ARG A 353 20.45 11.72 -15.98
CA ARG A 353 20.83 11.85 -14.57
C ARG A 353 19.58 11.99 -13.72
N TYR A 354 19.35 11.07 -12.78
CA TYR A 354 18.16 11.04 -11.93
C TYR A 354 18.43 11.45 -10.48
N TRP A 355 17.43 12.11 -9.89
CA TRP A 355 17.29 12.41 -8.47
C TRP A 355 15.87 12.05 -7.99
N ASP A 356 15.76 10.87 -7.40
CA ASP A 356 14.57 10.32 -6.78
C ASP A 356 14.48 10.75 -5.32
N LEU A 357 13.25 10.89 -4.82
CA LEU A 357 12.95 11.25 -3.45
C LEU A 357 12.02 10.21 -2.83
N SER A 358 12.16 9.97 -1.53
CA SER A 358 11.27 9.06 -0.77
C SER A 358 9.78 9.43 -0.84
N SER A 359 9.47 10.69 -1.16
CA SER A 359 8.10 11.17 -1.44
C SER A 359 7.49 10.64 -2.75
N GLY A 360 8.29 9.94 -3.57
CA GLY A 360 7.91 9.38 -4.87
C GLY A 360 8.18 10.31 -6.05
N TRP A 361 8.67 11.53 -5.83
CA TRP A 361 9.09 12.43 -6.89
C TRP A 361 10.41 11.96 -7.51
N GLN A 362 10.48 11.98 -8.83
CA GLN A 362 11.66 11.70 -9.63
C GLN A 362 11.93 12.93 -10.51
N ARG A 363 13.19 13.36 -10.55
CA ARG A 363 13.65 14.46 -11.38
C ARG A 363 14.78 13.96 -12.25
N ALA A 364 14.77 14.29 -13.54
CA ALA A 364 15.82 13.89 -14.45
C ALA A 364 16.23 15.02 -15.40
N ILE A 365 17.52 15.04 -15.71
CA ILE A 365 18.07 15.77 -16.85
C ILE A 365 18.49 14.72 -17.87
N ASN A 366 18.10 14.88 -19.12
CA ASN A 366 18.31 13.94 -20.21
C ASN A 366 19.11 14.64 -21.30
N LEU A 367 20.01 13.90 -21.94
CA LEU A 367 20.60 14.25 -23.23
C LEU A 367 20.28 13.10 -24.18
N ARG A 368 19.54 13.39 -25.26
CA ARG A 368 19.09 12.39 -26.22
C ARG A 368 19.66 12.68 -27.59
N TRP A 369 20.15 11.62 -28.22
CA TRP A 369 20.42 11.54 -29.64
C TRP A 369 19.39 10.63 -30.30
N SER A 370 18.91 10.99 -31.48
CA SER A 370 18.13 10.08 -32.33
C SER A 370 18.47 10.26 -33.81
N LEU A 371 18.25 9.19 -34.57
CA LEU A 371 18.29 9.17 -36.02
C LEU A 371 17.01 8.50 -36.49
N ASP A 372 16.23 9.24 -37.25
CA ASP A 372 14.89 8.87 -37.68
C ASP A 372 14.84 8.94 -39.21
N HIS A 373 14.60 7.80 -39.87
CA HIS A 373 14.27 7.75 -41.30
C HIS A 373 12.76 7.50 -41.41
N PHE A 374 12.02 8.41 -42.01
CA PHE A 374 10.57 8.32 -42.03
C PHE A 374 9.93 8.87 -43.31
N THR A 375 8.76 8.34 -43.62
CA THR A 375 7.81 8.86 -44.58
C THR A 375 6.49 9.13 -43.86
N GLN A 376 6.01 10.38 -43.92
CA GLN A 376 4.71 10.79 -43.38
C GLN A 376 3.85 11.34 -44.51
N GLY A 377 2.82 10.60 -44.90
CA GLY A 377 2.08 10.87 -46.14
C GLY A 377 3.06 10.86 -47.33
N ASN A 378 3.17 11.99 -48.03
CA ASN A 378 4.05 12.16 -49.19
C ASN A 378 5.43 12.77 -48.86
N VAL A 379 5.75 12.97 -47.57
CA VAL A 379 6.99 13.63 -47.13
C VAL A 379 7.97 12.61 -46.54
N THR A 380 9.10 12.42 -47.20
CA THR A 380 10.19 11.54 -46.72
C THR A 380 11.39 12.35 -46.25
N ASN A 381 11.85 12.07 -45.04
CA ASN A 381 13.02 12.72 -44.45
C ASN A 381 13.89 11.73 -43.67
N THR A 382 15.16 12.07 -43.57
CA THR A 382 16.08 11.51 -42.58
C THR A 382 16.48 12.65 -41.66
N THR A 383 16.26 12.49 -40.36
CA THR A 383 16.49 13.55 -39.38
C THR A 383 17.31 13.01 -38.23
N MET A 384 18.46 13.63 -38.00
CA MET A 384 19.28 13.42 -36.81
C MET A 384 19.00 14.51 -35.80
N LEU A 385 18.67 14.11 -34.58
CA LEU A 385 18.39 15.03 -33.49
C LEU A 385 19.37 14.82 -32.34
N LEU A 386 19.82 15.93 -31.75
CA LEU A 386 20.57 15.94 -30.49
C LEU A 386 19.95 17.02 -29.61
N TYR A 387 19.39 16.65 -28.46
CA TYR A 387 18.70 17.62 -27.61
C TYR A 387 18.75 17.27 -26.12
N PRO A 388 18.99 18.26 -25.24
CA PRO A 388 18.73 18.11 -23.82
C PRO A 388 17.23 18.17 -23.50
N GLY A 389 16.87 17.62 -22.35
CA GLY A 389 15.54 17.72 -21.79
C GLY A 389 15.54 17.59 -20.28
N VAL A 390 14.46 18.04 -19.65
CA VAL A 390 14.20 17.90 -18.22
C VAL A 390 12.88 17.19 -18.01
N MET A 391 12.82 16.34 -16.99
CA MET A 391 11.62 15.59 -16.64
C MET A 391 11.40 15.63 -15.13
N ILE A 392 10.16 15.87 -14.73
CA ILE A 392 9.71 15.75 -13.35
C ILE A 392 8.50 14.83 -13.34
N SER A 393 8.52 13.80 -12.50
CA SER A 393 7.40 12.88 -12.37
C SER A 393 7.19 12.41 -10.94
N ARG A 394 6.00 11.91 -10.64
CA ARG A 394 5.69 11.26 -9.37
C ARG A 394 4.62 10.22 -9.59
N THR A 395 4.78 9.05 -8.98
CA THR A 395 3.74 8.03 -8.91
C THR A 395 3.51 7.59 -7.48
N ARG A 396 2.26 7.61 -7.03
CA ARG A 396 1.81 7.16 -5.70
C ARG A 396 0.69 6.15 -5.89
N SER A 397 0.73 5.06 -5.14
CA SER A 397 -0.25 3.98 -5.25
C SER A 397 -0.49 3.31 -3.90
N ARG A 398 -1.76 3.00 -3.60
CA ARG A 398 -2.21 2.21 -2.45
C ARG A 398 -3.32 1.25 -2.89
N GLY A 399 -3.35 0.05 -2.31
CA GLY A 399 -4.37 -0.97 -2.63
C GLY A 399 -3.93 -2.08 -3.61
N GLY A 400 -2.64 -2.22 -3.89
CA GLY A 400 -2.09 -3.31 -4.72
C GLY A 400 -2.14 -3.03 -6.23
N LEU A 401 -2.28 -4.09 -7.03
CA LEU A 401 -2.24 -4.03 -8.51
C LEU A 401 -3.41 -3.23 -9.11
N MET A 402 -4.58 -3.29 -8.49
CA MET A 402 -5.73 -2.45 -8.81
C MET A 402 -5.89 -1.39 -7.71
N PRO A 403 -5.18 -0.26 -7.80
CA PRO A 403 -5.13 0.71 -6.71
C PRO A 403 -6.51 1.33 -6.45
N THR A 404 -6.85 1.44 -5.17
CA THR A 404 -8.05 2.15 -4.67
C THR A 404 -7.77 3.66 -4.54
N TRP A 405 -6.50 4.02 -4.36
CA TRP A 405 -6.05 5.39 -4.32
C TRP A 405 -4.69 5.49 -5.00
N GLY A 406 -4.50 6.52 -5.81
CA GLY A 406 -3.20 6.81 -6.38
C GLY A 406 -3.23 7.95 -7.38
N ASP A 407 -2.07 8.43 -7.73
CA ASP A 407 -1.91 9.37 -8.82
C ASP A 407 -0.54 9.22 -9.47
N SER A 408 -0.49 9.50 -10.77
CA SER A 408 0.73 9.55 -11.56
C SER A 408 0.76 10.86 -12.33
N GLN A 409 1.88 11.57 -12.24
CA GLN A 409 2.09 12.88 -12.84
C GLN A 409 3.44 12.85 -13.54
N ARG A 410 3.51 13.35 -14.77
CA ARG A 410 4.76 13.46 -15.54
C ARG A 410 4.74 14.75 -16.36
N TYR A 411 5.79 15.54 -16.22
CA TYR A 411 6.00 16.79 -16.93
C TYR A 411 7.38 16.75 -17.57
N SER A 412 7.50 17.12 -18.85
CA SER A 412 8.79 17.21 -19.51
C SER A 412 8.89 18.40 -20.44
N ILE A 413 10.12 18.88 -20.59
CA ILE A 413 10.51 19.93 -21.53
C ILE A 413 11.75 19.43 -22.26
N ASP A 414 11.70 19.37 -23.58
CA ASP A 414 12.82 18.97 -24.43
C ASP A 414 13.11 20.11 -25.42
N TYR A 415 14.38 20.46 -25.62
CA TYR A 415 14.78 21.61 -26.42
C TYR A 415 15.91 21.23 -27.39
N SER A 416 15.63 21.32 -28.69
CA SER A 416 16.57 21.02 -29.77
C SER A 416 17.02 22.32 -30.44
N ASN A 417 18.31 22.40 -30.75
CA ASN A 417 18.87 23.56 -31.44
C ASN A 417 19.90 23.14 -32.48
N THR A 418 19.85 23.77 -33.65
CA THR A 418 20.77 23.54 -34.77
C THR A 418 22.20 23.97 -34.46
N ALA A 419 22.40 24.90 -33.52
CA ALA A 419 23.72 25.40 -33.12
C ALA A 419 24.66 24.33 -32.52
N TRP A 420 24.13 23.20 -32.05
CA TRP A 420 24.95 22.07 -31.55
C TRP A 420 24.83 20.80 -32.40
N GLY A 421 24.40 20.94 -33.66
CA GLY A 421 24.40 19.85 -34.64
C GLY A 421 23.13 18.99 -34.68
N SER A 422 22.01 19.48 -34.12
CA SER A 422 20.69 18.90 -34.36
C SER A 422 20.13 19.40 -35.71
N ASP A 423 19.31 18.61 -36.42
CA ASP A 423 18.79 19.01 -37.73
C ASP A 423 17.61 20.00 -37.67
N VAL A 424 16.93 20.08 -36.51
CA VAL A 424 15.68 20.86 -36.36
C VAL A 424 15.67 21.63 -35.04
N ASP A 425 15.36 22.92 -35.10
CA ASP A 425 15.06 23.74 -33.93
C ASP A 425 13.64 23.47 -33.43
N PHE A 426 13.50 23.02 -32.17
CA PHE A 426 12.19 22.82 -31.56
C PHE A 426 12.19 22.91 -30.04
N SER A 427 11.01 23.15 -29.47
CA SER A 427 10.71 23.00 -28.04
C SER A 427 9.49 22.10 -27.86
N VAL A 428 9.62 21.02 -27.10
CA VAL A 428 8.51 20.11 -26.77
C VAL A 428 8.15 20.24 -25.29
N PHE A 429 6.87 20.45 -25.00
CA PHE A 429 6.29 20.49 -23.66
C PHE A 429 5.27 19.37 -23.53
N GLN A 430 5.36 18.55 -22.49
CA GLN A 430 4.40 17.49 -22.22
C GLN A 430 3.94 17.49 -20.77
N ALA A 431 2.65 17.24 -20.53
CA ALA A 431 2.08 17.04 -19.20
C ALA A 431 1.06 15.90 -19.20
N GLN A 432 1.29 14.89 -18.37
CA GLN A 432 0.44 13.69 -18.25
C GLN A 432 0.01 13.50 -16.80
N ASN A 433 -1.27 13.25 -16.60
CA ASN A 433 -1.89 13.13 -15.29
C ASN A 433 -2.86 11.94 -15.26
N VAL A 434 -2.76 11.13 -14.21
CA VAL A 434 -3.72 10.07 -13.87
C VAL A 434 -4.07 10.18 -12.40
N TRP A 435 -5.37 10.21 -12.09
CA TRP A 435 -5.88 10.32 -10.72
C TRP A 435 -6.89 9.21 -10.46
N ILE A 436 -6.69 8.47 -9.38
CA ILE A 436 -7.51 7.33 -9.00
C ILE A 436 -8.02 7.55 -7.58
N ARG A 437 -9.34 7.56 -7.39
CA ARG A 437 -9.96 7.71 -6.08
C ARG A 437 -11.12 6.73 -5.94
N SER A 438 -11.19 6.04 -4.82
CA SER A 438 -12.33 5.21 -4.43
C SER A 438 -13.13 5.86 -3.31
N LEU A 439 -14.46 5.81 -3.40
CA LEU A 439 -15.42 6.25 -2.40
C LEU A 439 -16.27 5.06 -1.94
N TYR A 440 -16.51 4.97 -0.62
CA TYR A 440 -17.31 3.90 0.01
C TYR A 440 -16.90 2.48 -0.41
N ASP A 441 -15.61 2.25 -0.67
CA ASP A 441 -14.99 0.98 -1.10
C ASP A 441 -15.57 0.31 -2.35
N ARG A 442 -16.56 0.92 -3.01
CA ARG A 442 -17.25 0.37 -4.19
C ARG A 442 -17.21 1.28 -5.42
N HIS A 443 -17.07 2.59 -5.22
CA HIS A 443 -17.16 3.57 -6.31
C HIS A 443 -15.76 4.08 -6.66
N ARG A 444 -15.20 3.62 -7.77
CA ARG A 444 -13.84 3.97 -8.20
C ARG A 444 -13.90 4.92 -9.40
N PHE A 445 -13.16 6.01 -9.31
CA PHE A 445 -13.07 7.04 -10.33
C PHE A 445 -11.64 7.10 -10.86
N VAL A 446 -11.50 7.11 -12.19
CA VAL A 446 -10.21 7.29 -12.88
C VAL A 446 -10.32 8.49 -13.80
N MET A 447 -9.53 9.51 -13.51
CA MET A 447 -9.37 10.68 -14.37
C MET A 447 -8.01 10.64 -15.05
N ARG A 448 -7.98 10.95 -16.35
CA ARG A 448 -6.76 11.06 -17.14
C ARG A 448 -6.74 12.39 -17.90
N GLY A 449 -5.58 13.00 -17.99
CA GLY A 449 -5.34 14.18 -18.83
C GLY A 449 -3.95 14.11 -19.47
N ASN A 450 -3.86 14.45 -20.74
CA ASN A 450 -2.60 14.51 -21.48
C ASN A 450 -2.58 15.78 -22.34
N LEU A 451 -1.51 16.56 -22.18
CA LEU A 451 -1.23 17.80 -22.89
C LEU A 451 0.13 17.66 -23.59
N GLY A 452 0.20 18.11 -24.84
CA GLY A 452 1.43 18.15 -25.63
C GLY A 452 1.48 19.41 -26.48
N TRP A 453 2.66 20.00 -26.61
CA TRP A 453 2.92 21.12 -27.50
C TRP A 453 4.36 21.01 -28.01
N ILE A 454 4.53 20.95 -29.33
CA ILE A 454 5.81 21.16 -29.99
C ILE A 454 5.77 22.48 -30.77
N GLU A 455 6.74 23.33 -30.49
CA GLU A 455 6.97 24.57 -31.23
C GLU A 455 8.23 24.38 -32.07
N THR A 456 8.14 24.62 -33.38
CA THR A 456 9.24 24.39 -34.32
C THR A 456 9.07 25.24 -35.56
N GLY A 457 10.19 25.63 -36.18
CA GLY A 457 10.19 26.34 -37.47
C GLY A 457 10.02 25.43 -38.68
N ASP A 458 10.25 24.11 -38.54
CA ASP A 458 10.25 23.15 -39.65
C ASP A 458 9.57 21.83 -39.23
N PHE A 459 8.24 21.85 -39.17
CA PHE A 459 7.44 20.72 -38.69
C PHE A 459 7.55 19.48 -39.59
N ASP A 460 7.81 19.67 -40.88
CA ASP A 460 7.89 18.57 -41.84
C ASP A 460 9.13 17.70 -41.61
N LYS A 461 10.21 18.28 -41.06
CA LYS A 461 11.40 17.54 -40.61
C LYS A 461 11.29 16.94 -39.20
N VAL A 462 10.25 17.26 -38.42
CA VAL A 462 10.07 16.64 -37.11
C VAL A 462 9.66 15.17 -37.30
N PRO A 463 10.37 14.19 -36.71
CA PRO A 463 9.99 12.78 -36.78
C PRO A 463 8.57 12.50 -36.28
N PRO A 464 7.80 11.58 -36.89
CA PRO A 464 6.43 11.25 -36.49
C PRO A 464 6.26 10.87 -35.02
N ASP A 465 7.28 10.27 -34.39
CA ASP A 465 7.25 9.91 -32.97
C ASP A 465 7.28 11.11 -32.00
N LEU A 466 7.71 12.28 -32.48
CA LEU A 466 7.63 13.55 -31.74
C LEU A 466 6.38 14.36 -32.09
N ARG A 467 5.65 13.98 -33.16
CA ARG A 467 4.35 14.56 -33.51
C ARG A 467 3.24 13.97 -32.65
N PHE A 468 2.13 14.68 -32.53
CA PHE A 468 1.00 14.21 -31.74
C PHE A 468 -0.13 13.62 -32.61
N PHE A 469 -0.59 12.45 -32.19
CA PHE A 469 -1.77 11.77 -32.75
C PHE A 469 -2.70 11.34 -31.61
N ALA A 470 -4.01 11.41 -31.82
CA ALA A 470 -5.02 10.93 -30.88
C ALA A 470 -5.80 9.73 -31.43
N GLY A 471 -6.55 9.05 -30.56
CA GLY A 471 -7.30 7.82 -30.89
C GLY A 471 -6.62 6.54 -30.39
N GLY A 472 -7.42 5.50 -30.14
CA GLY A 472 -6.99 4.24 -29.55
C GLY A 472 -7.09 4.19 -28.02
N ASP A 473 -6.62 3.07 -27.45
CA ASP A 473 -6.61 2.87 -26.00
C ASP A 473 -5.75 3.93 -25.28
N ARG A 474 -6.19 4.35 -24.09
CA ARG A 474 -5.58 5.40 -23.24
C ARG A 474 -5.42 6.78 -23.89
N SER A 475 -5.89 6.97 -25.12
CA SER A 475 -6.07 8.26 -25.78
C SER A 475 -7.57 8.58 -25.86
N ILE A 476 -8.21 8.31 -26.99
CA ILE A 476 -9.66 8.46 -27.18
C ILE A 476 -10.22 7.11 -27.63
N ARG A 477 -10.65 6.31 -26.65
CA ARG A 477 -11.29 5.01 -26.88
C ARG A 477 -12.55 5.16 -27.76
N GLY A 478 -12.70 4.30 -28.76
CA GLY A 478 -13.76 4.36 -29.77
C GLY A 478 -13.26 4.84 -31.14
N TYR A 479 -12.07 5.43 -31.20
CA TYR A 479 -11.34 5.74 -32.44
C TYR A 479 -10.18 4.75 -32.61
N LYS A 480 -9.78 4.51 -33.86
CA LYS A 480 -8.61 3.69 -34.18
C LYS A 480 -7.34 4.33 -33.62
N TYR A 481 -6.36 3.50 -33.28
CA TYR A 481 -5.05 3.94 -32.77
C TYR A 481 -4.39 5.00 -33.68
N LYS A 482 -4.00 6.13 -33.07
CA LYS A 482 -3.34 7.28 -33.73
C LYS A 482 -4.02 7.78 -35.03
N SER A 483 -5.35 7.65 -35.15
CA SER A 483 -6.11 8.03 -36.35
C SER A 483 -6.55 9.50 -36.40
N ILE A 484 -6.31 10.29 -35.35
CA ILE A 484 -6.77 11.68 -35.26
C ILE A 484 -5.57 12.63 -35.28
N SER A 485 -5.41 13.37 -36.37
CA SER A 485 -4.50 14.50 -36.51
C SER A 485 -4.99 15.43 -37.64
N PRO A 486 -4.37 16.60 -37.84
CA PRO A 486 -4.48 17.31 -39.11
C PRO A 486 -4.07 16.41 -40.29
N GLU A 487 -4.66 16.70 -41.44
CA GLU A 487 -4.39 16.04 -42.72
C GLU A 487 -3.68 17.03 -43.66
N ASP A 488 -2.92 16.52 -44.62
CA ASP A 488 -2.37 17.29 -45.73
C ASP A 488 -3.44 17.53 -46.83
N SER A 489 -3.04 18.15 -47.94
CA SER A 489 -3.95 18.40 -49.08
C SER A 489 -4.46 17.14 -49.76
N ASP A 490 -3.75 16.02 -49.60
CA ASP A 490 -4.05 14.74 -50.21
C ASP A 490 -4.89 13.84 -49.27
N GLY A 491 -5.19 14.32 -48.06
CA GLY A 491 -5.96 13.62 -47.04
C GLY A 491 -5.13 12.68 -46.15
N ASN A 492 -3.80 12.69 -46.26
CA ASN A 492 -2.93 11.88 -45.41
C ASN A 492 -2.75 12.55 -44.05
N LEU A 493 -2.64 11.75 -42.99
CA LEU A 493 -2.35 12.25 -41.64
C LEU A 493 -0.97 12.92 -41.60
N LYS A 494 -0.93 14.19 -41.16
CA LYS A 494 0.32 14.96 -41.00
C LYS A 494 0.92 14.87 -39.58
N GLY A 495 0.08 14.55 -38.59
CA GLY A 495 0.39 14.73 -37.17
C GLY A 495 0.16 16.16 -36.70
N ALA A 496 -0.08 16.34 -35.39
CA ALA A 496 -0.38 17.64 -34.79
C ALA A 496 0.83 18.19 -34.03
N SER A 497 0.97 19.52 -34.01
CA SER A 497 1.93 20.21 -33.13
C SER A 497 1.41 20.44 -31.71
N LYS A 498 0.10 20.22 -31.47
CA LYS A 498 -0.53 20.38 -30.15
C LYS A 498 -1.49 19.21 -29.88
N LEU A 499 -1.57 18.78 -28.61
CA LEU A 499 -2.44 17.70 -28.14
C LEU A 499 -3.13 18.10 -26.85
N VAL A 500 -4.44 17.87 -26.79
CA VAL A 500 -5.21 17.91 -25.54
C VAL A 500 -6.17 16.74 -25.54
N THR A 501 -6.00 15.81 -24.58
CA THR A 501 -6.93 14.70 -24.36
C THR A 501 -7.27 14.56 -22.89
N GLY A 502 -8.49 14.10 -22.61
CA GLY A 502 -8.98 13.88 -21.25
C GLY A 502 -9.97 12.72 -21.21
N SER A 503 -9.96 11.98 -20.09
CA SER A 503 -10.90 10.88 -19.85
C SER A 503 -11.38 10.90 -18.41
N LEU A 504 -12.68 10.66 -18.25
CA LEU A 504 -13.33 10.39 -16.97
C LEU A 504 -13.93 8.99 -17.06
N GLU A 505 -13.57 8.13 -16.12
CA GLU A 505 -14.06 6.76 -16.04
C GLU A 505 -14.60 6.49 -14.63
N TYR A 506 -15.79 5.93 -14.58
CA TYR A 506 -16.44 5.48 -13.36
C TYR A 506 -16.56 3.96 -13.37
N GLN A 507 -16.16 3.34 -12.27
CA GLN A 507 -16.12 1.92 -12.06
C GLN A 507 -16.84 1.58 -10.76
N TYR A 508 -17.75 0.61 -10.81
CA TYR A 508 -18.49 0.13 -9.65
C TYR A 508 -18.10 -1.32 -9.34
N ASN A 509 -17.73 -1.60 -8.10
CA ASN A 509 -17.51 -2.97 -7.66
C ASN A 509 -18.85 -3.70 -7.53
N VAL A 510 -19.19 -4.53 -8.53
CA VAL A 510 -20.46 -5.26 -8.59
C VAL A 510 -20.48 -6.36 -7.54
N THR A 511 -19.40 -7.16 -7.48
CA THR A 511 -19.23 -8.21 -6.47
C THR A 511 -17.79 -8.70 -6.43
N GLY A 512 -17.23 -8.86 -5.22
CA GLY A 512 -15.88 -9.41 -5.02
C GLY A 512 -14.80 -8.67 -5.81
N LYS A 513 -14.21 -9.35 -6.80
CA LYS A 513 -13.17 -8.84 -7.70
C LYS A 513 -13.72 -8.36 -9.06
N MET A 514 -15.03 -8.48 -9.31
CA MET A 514 -15.66 -8.06 -10.55
C MET A 514 -16.08 -6.59 -10.45
N VAL A 515 -15.44 -5.75 -11.27
CA VAL A 515 -15.74 -4.35 -11.39
C VAL A 515 -16.48 -4.12 -12.71
N GLY A 516 -17.67 -3.54 -12.65
CA GLY A 516 -18.48 -3.15 -13.80
C GLY A 516 -18.54 -1.63 -13.92
N GLY A 517 -18.45 -1.10 -15.14
CA GLY A 517 -18.76 0.31 -15.39
C GLY A 517 -18.04 0.90 -16.59
N ASP A 518 -18.83 1.36 -17.55
CA ASP A 518 -18.41 2.35 -18.54
C ASP A 518 -19.60 3.28 -18.84
N VAL A 519 -19.62 4.46 -18.19
CA VAL A 519 -20.57 5.54 -18.50
C VAL A 519 -19.73 6.77 -18.81
N ARG A 520 -19.72 7.20 -20.08
CA ARG A 520 -18.81 8.27 -20.56
C ARG A 520 -19.56 9.47 -21.13
N ARG A 521 -19.15 10.66 -20.69
CA ARG A 521 -19.49 11.94 -21.32
C ARG A 521 -18.19 12.64 -21.67
N GLN A 522 -17.87 12.75 -22.96
CA GLN A 522 -16.68 13.47 -23.44
C GLN A 522 -17.14 14.74 -24.19
N ARG A 523 -16.60 15.90 -23.79
CA ARG A 523 -16.96 17.20 -24.38
C ARG A 523 -15.90 17.61 -25.40
N ARG A 524 -16.37 17.94 -26.60
CA ARG A 524 -15.62 18.43 -27.76
C ARG A 524 -15.17 19.88 -27.55
N SER A 525 -13.94 20.24 -27.90
CA SER A 525 -13.63 21.61 -28.31
C SER A 525 -13.20 21.59 -29.78
N ARG A 526 -13.96 22.29 -30.63
CA ARG A 526 -13.59 22.57 -32.02
C ARG A 526 -12.87 23.91 -32.00
N GLN A 527 -11.60 23.94 -32.35
CA GLN A 527 -10.94 25.19 -32.70
C GLN A 527 -11.28 25.49 -34.17
N ARG A 528 -12.02 26.57 -34.41
CA ARG A 528 -12.13 27.20 -35.72
C ARG A 528 -10.85 28.03 -35.91
N TYR A 529 -10.21 27.91 -37.05
CA TYR A 529 -9.26 28.92 -37.51
C TYR A 529 -9.99 29.91 -38.45
N PRO A 530 -9.55 31.18 -38.53
CA PRO A 530 -9.76 31.98 -39.72
C PRO A 530 -9.00 31.39 -40.92
#